data_AF-A0A4V1Y122-F1
#
_entry.id   AF-A0A4V1Y122-F1
#
_cell.length_a   1.000
_cell.length_b   1.000
_cell.length_c   1.000
_cell.angle_alpha   90.00
_cell.angle_beta   90.00
_cell.angle_gamma   90.00
#
_symmetry.space_group_name_H-M   'P 1'
#
loop_
_entity.id
_entity.type
_entity.pdbx_description
1 polymer ?
#
loop_
_entity_poly.entity_id
_entity_poly.type
_entity_poly.pdbx_seq_one_letter_code
_entity_poly.pdbx_strand_id
1 'polypeptide(L)'
;MTAFQEPRQSEQHRQTSVMANRRVLVIAGSDSSGGAGLEADQKVIAAHGCYAMTATTALTAQNTTSVEDIHEVPPEFTRKQIDAVFDDIVPGVVKIGMLASAATIEMVARALKDYDAETVVLDPVMVSTTGAQLLPFKAVDELRTLLLPQAFIVTPNMPEAKLLLSRSGKESIDVQCVGDLETLARKTQELGPKWVLIKGGHVPFKRDGTIASSDEEKEVVVDVLIGPSGELTRIEGAYQNSRNTHGTGCSLASAIASNLSKGIEPVEAVRAACRYLLDIGQSGDWIGLQTALSPCLLGYGAIAKQLHSDPATKKDGNTYWPWILNYVADDYVEAVKTGSALLERHALLLSPSRIEELVEIFIQTTKLEIGFWEMFPSK
;
A
#
# COMPACT_ATOMS: atom_id res chain seq x y z
N MET A 1 -20.39 51.45 5.22
CA MET A 1 -19.66 50.43 6.00
C MET A 1 -18.78 49.67 5.03
N THR A 2 -17.56 50.15 4.83
CA THR A 2 -16.50 49.54 4.03
C THR A 2 -15.92 48.38 4.83
N ALA A 3 -16.21 47.15 4.40
CA ALA A 3 -15.58 45.95 4.94
C ALA A 3 -14.14 45.90 4.43
N PHE A 4 -13.19 45.92 5.37
CA PHE A 4 -11.78 45.64 5.11
C PHE A 4 -11.65 44.23 4.56
N GLN A 5 -11.24 44.10 3.30
CA GLN A 5 -10.65 42.86 2.78
C GLN A 5 -9.18 42.85 3.19
N GLU A 6 -8.83 41.96 4.13
CA GLU A 6 -7.43 41.62 4.37
C GLU A 6 -6.87 40.89 3.13
N PRO A 7 -5.62 41.16 2.72
CA PRO A 7 -4.99 40.44 1.63
C PRO A 7 -4.83 38.96 1.99
N ARG A 8 -5.21 38.07 1.07
CA ARG A 8 -5.07 36.60 1.23
C ARG A 8 -3.61 36.25 1.48
N GLN A 9 -3.35 35.50 2.54
CA GLN A 9 -2.04 34.93 2.90
C GLN A 9 -1.60 33.78 1.97
N SER A 10 -1.79 33.90 0.65
CA SER A 10 -1.66 32.78 -0.29
C SER A 10 -0.26 32.55 -0.86
N GLU A 11 0.73 33.40 -0.57
CA GLU A 11 2.09 33.26 -1.15
C GLU A 11 3.17 32.78 -0.16
N GLN A 12 2.98 32.94 1.16
CA GLN A 12 4.02 32.59 2.13
C GLN A 12 4.07 31.10 2.55
N HIS A 13 3.08 30.29 2.17
CA HIS A 13 3.09 28.83 2.43
C HIS A 13 3.64 27.99 1.27
N ARG A 14 3.92 28.57 0.09
CA ARG A 14 4.43 27.81 -1.07
C ARG A 14 5.93 27.49 -1.02
N GLN A 15 6.64 27.90 0.03
CA GLN A 15 8.09 27.70 0.18
C GLN A 15 8.48 26.88 1.42
N THR A 16 7.58 26.05 1.94
CA THR A 16 8.01 24.96 2.83
C THR A 16 8.45 23.78 1.97
N SER A 17 9.78 23.60 1.90
CA SER A 17 10.51 22.33 1.82
C SER A 17 9.68 21.08 1.52
N VAL A 18 10.16 20.29 0.54
CA VAL A 18 9.86 18.86 0.30
C VAL A 18 10.18 18.04 1.56
N MET A 19 9.42 18.27 2.63
CA MET A 19 9.42 17.49 3.84
C MET A 19 8.28 16.50 3.72
N ALA A 20 8.60 15.23 3.98
CA ALA A 20 7.65 14.14 4.11
C ALA A 20 6.38 14.58 4.87
N ASN A 21 5.29 14.78 4.14
CA ASN A 21 4.01 15.14 4.71
C ASN A 21 3.21 13.84 4.87
N ARG A 22 3.23 13.26 6.08
CA ARG A 22 2.62 11.97 6.47
C ARG A 22 1.09 11.96 6.40
N ARG A 23 0.51 12.68 5.45
CA ARG A 23 -0.92 12.89 5.23
C ARG A 23 -1.29 12.29 3.88
N VAL A 24 -2.25 11.38 3.89
CA VAL A 24 -2.70 10.65 2.71
C VAL A 24 -4.19 10.92 2.52
N LEU A 25 -4.56 11.49 1.37
CA LEU A 25 -5.96 11.59 0.96
C LEU A 25 -6.33 10.32 0.20
N VAL A 26 -7.38 9.64 0.66
CA VAL A 26 -7.93 8.44 0.02
C VAL A 26 -9.22 8.81 -0.71
N ILE A 27 -9.25 8.60 -2.03
CA ILE A 27 -10.43 8.78 -2.87
C ILE A 27 -10.94 7.38 -3.28
N ALA A 28 -11.96 6.87 -2.61
CA ALA A 28 -12.45 5.50 -2.81
C ALA A 28 -13.90 5.31 -2.33
N GLY A 29 -14.47 4.14 -2.61
CA GLY A 29 -15.74 3.69 -2.05
C GLY A 29 -15.59 3.14 -0.62
N SER A 30 -16.66 3.22 0.15
CA SER A 30 -16.79 2.61 1.48
C SER A 30 -17.23 1.15 1.37
N ASP A 31 -16.58 0.25 2.10
CA ASP A 31 -16.96 -1.14 2.31
C ASP A 31 -17.58 -1.30 3.70
N SER A 32 -18.88 -1.58 3.75
CA SER A 32 -19.64 -1.73 5.00
C SER A 32 -19.07 -2.80 5.96
N SER A 33 -18.32 -3.78 5.47
CA SER A 33 -17.65 -4.79 6.32
C SER A 33 -16.38 -4.29 7.00
N GLY A 34 -15.81 -3.20 6.48
CA GLY A 34 -14.54 -2.66 6.92
C GLY A 34 -13.30 -3.44 6.47
N GLY A 35 -13.45 -4.39 5.55
CA GLY A 35 -12.37 -5.26 5.06
C GLY A 35 -11.63 -4.73 3.83
N ALA A 36 -12.26 -3.86 3.03
CA ALA A 36 -11.68 -3.16 1.89
C ALA A 36 -12.05 -1.67 1.93
N GLY A 37 -11.95 -0.97 0.80
CA GLY A 37 -12.42 0.41 0.65
C GLY A 37 -11.72 1.41 1.57
N LEU A 38 -12.42 2.52 1.84
CA LEU A 38 -11.96 3.59 2.72
C LEU A 38 -11.59 3.10 4.13
N GLU A 39 -12.28 2.09 4.63
CA GLU A 39 -12.08 1.55 5.97
C GLU A 39 -10.75 0.80 6.09
N ALA A 40 -10.44 -0.08 5.12
CA ALA A 40 -9.15 -0.75 5.07
C ALA A 40 -8.02 0.25 4.82
N ASP A 41 -8.23 1.21 3.92
CA ASP A 41 -7.25 2.24 3.62
C ASP A 41 -6.87 3.04 4.88
N GLN A 42 -7.85 3.53 5.64
CA GLN A 42 -7.62 4.26 6.89
C GLN A 42 -6.90 3.41 7.94
N LYS A 43 -7.28 2.13 8.10
CA LYS A 43 -6.60 1.21 9.04
C LYS A 43 -5.13 1.04 8.70
N VAL A 44 -4.81 0.85 7.43
CA VAL A 44 -3.43 0.69 6.96
C VAL A 44 -2.64 1.99 7.14
N ILE A 45 -3.21 3.13 6.74
CA ILE A 45 -2.55 4.44 6.88
C ILE A 45 -2.27 4.74 8.36
N ALA A 46 -3.23 4.48 9.24
CA ALA A 46 -3.05 4.64 10.68
C ALA A 46 -1.99 3.68 11.24
N ALA A 47 -1.98 2.40 10.81
CA ALA A 47 -0.94 1.44 11.19
C ALA A 47 0.47 1.86 10.74
N HIS A 48 0.56 2.66 9.68
CA HIS A 48 1.81 3.25 9.22
C HIS A 48 2.16 4.57 9.93
N GLY A 49 1.37 5.02 10.92
CA GLY A 49 1.62 6.28 11.64
C GLY A 49 1.43 7.52 10.75
N CYS A 50 0.58 7.41 9.74
CA CYS A 50 0.20 8.50 8.85
C CYS A 50 -1.24 8.97 9.16
N TYR A 51 -1.56 10.19 8.76
CA TYR A 51 -2.88 10.79 8.91
C TYR A 51 -3.72 10.53 7.65
N ALA A 52 -4.84 9.82 7.81
CA ALA A 52 -5.75 9.52 6.71
C ALA A 52 -6.82 10.60 6.57
N MET A 53 -7.09 11.00 5.33
CA MET A 53 -8.20 11.85 4.93
C MET A 53 -8.99 11.12 3.84
N THR A 54 -10.27 11.43 3.67
CA THR A 54 -11.12 10.66 2.75
C THR A 54 -11.98 11.56 1.86
N ALA A 55 -12.21 11.09 0.64
CA ALA A 55 -13.26 11.57 -0.24
C ALA A 55 -14.02 10.37 -0.80
N THR A 56 -15.27 10.22 -0.40
CA THR A 56 -16.09 9.05 -0.72
C THR A 56 -16.67 9.15 -2.12
N THR A 57 -16.51 8.07 -2.90
CA THR A 57 -17.02 7.96 -4.28
C THR A 57 -18.28 7.10 -4.39
N ALA A 58 -18.44 6.13 -3.49
CA ALA A 58 -19.61 5.28 -3.40
C ALA A 58 -19.75 4.70 -1.99
N LEU A 59 -20.99 4.37 -1.62
CA LEU A 59 -21.29 3.55 -0.44
C LEU A 59 -21.73 2.18 -0.94
N THR A 60 -21.14 1.10 -0.42
CA THR A 60 -21.57 -0.26 -0.80
C THR A 60 -22.27 -0.94 0.37
N ALA A 61 -23.40 -1.60 0.08
CA ALA A 61 -23.96 -2.61 0.95
C ALA A 61 -23.18 -3.90 0.69
N GLN A 62 -22.03 -4.05 1.36
CA GLN A 62 -21.05 -5.11 1.09
C GLN A 62 -20.66 -5.84 2.37
N ASN A 63 -20.44 -7.14 2.22
CA ASN A 63 -19.87 -8.01 3.24
C ASN A 63 -18.80 -8.93 2.62
N THR A 64 -18.27 -9.86 3.42
CA THR A 64 -17.22 -10.78 2.98
C THR A 64 -17.68 -11.81 1.93
N THR A 65 -18.98 -11.92 1.66
CA THR A 65 -19.53 -12.91 0.72
C THR A 65 -20.15 -12.29 -0.53
N SER A 66 -20.61 -11.04 -0.48
CA SER A 66 -21.28 -10.39 -1.61
C SER A 66 -21.29 -8.87 -1.54
N VAL A 67 -21.56 -8.25 -2.69
CA VAL A 67 -21.96 -6.84 -2.81
C VAL A 67 -23.43 -6.83 -3.21
N GLU A 68 -24.29 -6.32 -2.34
CA GLU A 68 -25.74 -6.31 -2.53
C GLU A 68 -26.21 -5.06 -3.29
N ASP A 69 -25.61 -3.91 -3.00
CA ASP A 69 -25.96 -2.63 -3.64
C ASP A 69 -24.77 -1.66 -3.64
N ILE A 70 -24.78 -0.71 -4.58
CA ILE A 70 -23.80 0.35 -4.74
C ILE A 70 -24.54 1.67 -4.91
N HIS A 71 -24.42 2.55 -3.91
CA HIS A 71 -24.91 3.91 -3.98
C HIS A 71 -23.78 4.86 -4.40
N GLU A 72 -23.81 5.32 -5.64
CA GLU A 72 -22.84 6.29 -6.16
C GLU A 72 -23.02 7.65 -5.49
N VAL A 73 -21.91 8.21 -4.98
CA VAL A 73 -21.90 9.60 -4.51
C VAL A 73 -21.83 10.51 -5.74
N PRO A 74 -22.67 11.55 -5.83
CA PRO A 74 -22.62 12.48 -6.96
C PRO A 74 -21.21 13.09 -7.13
N PRO A 75 -20.62 13.10 -8.35
CA PRO A 75 -19.25 13.56 -8.57
C PRO A 75 -18.98 14.98 -8.05
N GLU A 76 -19.96 15.88 -8.12
CA GLU A 76 -19.84 17.25 -7.60
C GLU A 76 -19.76 17.29 -6.07
N PHE A 77 -20.31 16.29 -5.37
CA PHE A 77 -20.16 16.19 -3.92
C PHE A 77 -18.80 15.59 -3.55
N THR A 78 -18.31 14.60 -4.30
CA THR A 78 -16.93 14.12 -4.16
C THR A 78 -15.92 15.24 -4.44
N ARG A 79 -16.17 16.11 -5.43
CA ARG A 79 -15.36 17.32 -5.65
C ARG A 79 -15.29 18.21 -4.42
N LYS A 80 -16.44 18.50 -3.79
CA LYS A 80 -16.48 19.30 -2.54
C LYS A 80 -15.70 18.66 -1.40
N GLN A 81 -15.69 17.33 -1.29
CA GLN A 81 -14.89 16.61 -0.29
C GLN A 81 -13.39 16.80 -0.57
N ILE A 82 -12.97 16.66 -1.83
CA ILE A 82 -11.58 16.88 -2.24
C ILE A 82 -11.17 18.34 -1.97
N ASP A 83 -11.99 19.31 -2.38
CA ASP A 83 -11.73 20.73 -2.18
C ASP A 83 -11.58 21.07 -0.69
N ALA A 84 -12.49 20.57 0.15
CA ALA A 84 -12.43 20.80 1.60
C ALA A 84 -11.14 20.28 2.24
N VAL A 85 -10.58 19.17 1.73
CA VAL A 85 -9.31 18.64 2.22
C VAL A 85 -8.13 19.47 1.70
N PHE A 86 -8.06 19.73 0.40
CA PHE A 86 -6.93 20.46 -0.18
C PHE A 86 -6.87 21.93 0.26
N ASP A 87 -8.00 22.56 0.52
CA ASP A 87 -8.06 23.97 0.93
C ASP A 87 -7.61 24.20 2.39
N ASP A 88 -7.57 23.15 3.23
CA ASP A 88 -7.20 23.23 4.65
C ASP A 88 -5.99 22.33 5.02
N ILE A 89 -6.07 21.04 4.69
CA ILE A 89 -5.11 20.00 5.10
C ILE A 89 -4.49 19.34 3.87
N VAL A 90 -3.63 20.08 3.16
CA VAL A 90 -2.98 19.60 1.93
C VAL A 90 -2.30 18.22 2.15
N PRO A 91 -2.70 17.17 1.42
CA PRO A 91 -2.08 15.85 1.48
C PRO A 91 -0.70 15.84 0.82
N GLY A 92 0.20 14.99 1.31
CA GLY A 92 1.46 14.70 0.61
C GLY A 92 1.29 13.66 -0.49
N VAL A 93 0.31 12.77 -0.36
CA VAL A 93 0.00 11.69 -1.31
C VAL A 93 -1.50 11.55 -1.47
N VAL A 94 -1.96 11.32 -2.70
CA VAL A 94 -3.34 10.91 -2.99
C VAL A 94 -3.36 9.43 -3.36
N LYS A 95 -4.12 8.62 -2.63
CA LYS A 95 -4.41 7.23 -2.98
C LYS A 95 -5.80 7.15 -3.59
N ILE A 96 -5.91 6.51 -4.74
CA ILE A 96 -7.17 6.32 -5.46
C ILE A 96 -7.52 4.84 -5.47
N GLY A 97 -8.75 4.50 -5.09
CA GLY A 97 -9.31 3.15 -5.17
C GLY A 97 -10.51 3.10 -6.13
N MET A 98 -11.59 2.43 -5.71
CA MET A 98 -12.82 2.34 -6.50
C MET A 98 -13.45 3.72 -6.76
N LEU A 99 -13.73 4.04 -8.02
CA LEU A 99 -14.32 5.34 -8.43
C LEU A 99 -15.79 5.27 -8.88
N ALA A 100 -16.34 4.05 -9.02
CA ALA A 100 -17.72 3.74 -9.40
C ALA A 100 -18.19 4.15 -10.82
N SER A 101 -17.80 5.32 -11.33
CA SER A 101 -18.27 5.80 -12.64
C SER A 101 -17.27 6.66 -13.43
N ALA A 102 -17.52 6.78 -14.74
CA ALA A 102 -16.73 7.63 -15.64
C ALA A 102 -16.79 9.12 -15.25
N ALA A 103 -17.95 9.58 -14.78
CA ALA A 103 -18.12 10.97 -14.35
C ALA A 103 -17.26 11.28 -13.11
N THR A 104 -17.17 10.34 -12.16
CA THR A 104 -16.26 10.48 -11.02
C THR A 104 -14.80 10.46 -11.46
N ILE A 105 -14.42 9.59 -12.39
CA ILE A 105 -13.06 9.56 -12.96
C ILE A 105 -12.68 10.91 -13.59
N GLU A 106 -13.55 11.47 -14.44
CA GLU A 106 -13.30 12.78 -15.05
C GLU A 106 -13.14 13.88 -14.01
N MET A 107 -13.99 13.88 -12.98
CA MET A 107 -13.93 14.86 -11.90
C MET A 107 -12.64 14.73 -11.10
N VAL A 108 -12.27 13.51 -10.66
CA VAL A 108 -11.02 13.27 -9.93
C VAL A 108 -9.82 13.68 -10.79
N ALA A 109 -9.80 13.30 -12.08
CA ALA A 109 -8.73 13.66 -12.99
C ALA A 109 -8.57 15.17 -13.17
N ARG A 110 -9.65 15.95 -13.09
CA ARG A 110 -9.57 17.43 -13.08
C ARG A 110 -9.09 17.96 -11.74
N ALA A 111 -9.61 17.45 -10.63
CA ALA A 111 -9.20 17.89 -9.30
C ALA A 111 -7.70 17.66 -9.04
N LEU A 112 -7.14 16.52 -9.45
CA LEU A 112 -5.70 16.25 -9.35
C LEU A 112 -4.85 17.31 -10.08
N LYS A 113 -5.31 17.79 -11.24
CA LYS A 113 -4.64 18.86 -12.00
C LYS A 113 -4.83 20.23 -11.36
N ASP A 114 -6.06 20.54 -10.91
CA ASP A 114 -6.37 21.83 -10.28
C ASP A 114 -5.50 22.07 -9.03
N TYR A 115 -5.15 20.99 -8.31
CA TYR A 115 -4.34 21.03 -7.10
C TYR A 115 -2.86 20.63 -7.31
N ASP A 116 -2.42 20.43 -8.55
CA ASP A 116 -1.04 20.01 -8.88
C ASP A 116 -0.57 18.79 -8.05
N ALA A 117 -1.43 17.78 -7.89
CA ALA A 117 -1.14 16.60 -7.06
C ALA A 117 0.00 15.77 -7.66
N GLU A 118 1.20 15.86 -7.07
CA GLU A 118 2.41 15.23 -7.63
C GLU A 118 2.50 13.71 -7.39
N THR A 119 2.11 13.25 -6.20
CA THR A 119 2.24 11.84 -5.81
C THR A 119 0.87 11.17 -5.73
N VAL A 120 0.49 10.51 -6.82
CA VAL A 120 -0.77 9.77 -6.94
C VAL A 120 -0.51 8.26 -7.00
N VAL A 121 -1.03 7.52 -6.03
CA VAL A 121 -1.04 6.06 -5.98
C VAL A 121 -2.40 5.57 -6.48
N LEU A 122 -2.44 4.96 -7.65
CA LEU A 122 -3.68 4.49 -8.27
C LEU A 122 -3.81 2.97 -8.17
N ASP A 123 -4.79 2.50 -7.40
CA ASP A 123 -5.24 1.10 -7.41
C ASP A 123 -6.44 0.99 -8.36
N PRO A 124 -6.28 0.45 -9.59
CA PRO A 124 -7.30 0.50 -10.63
C PRO A 124 -8.37 -0.57 -10.40
N VAL A 125 -9.11 -0.44 -9.30
CA VAL A 125 -10.15 -1.39 -8.88
C VAL A 125 -11.28 -1.39 -9.91
N MET A 126 -11.38 -2.49 -10.66
CA MET A 126 -12.42 -2.68 -11.69
C MET A 126 -13.43 -3.78 -11.33
N VAL A 127 -13.01 -4.76 -10.53
CA VAL A 127 -13.81 -5.92 -10.10
C VAL A 127 -13.55 -6.16 -8.62
N SER A 128 -14.57 -6.54 -7.85
CA SER A 128 -14.42 -6.90 -6.44
C SER A 128 -13.74 -8.26 -6.29
N THR A 129 -13.24 -8.57 -5.09
CA THR A 129 -12.76 -9.91 -4.74
C THR A 129 -13.84 -10.99 -4.90
N THR A 130 -15.12 -10.60 -4.80
CA THR A 130 -16.29 -11.47 -5.00
C THR A 130 -16.74 -11.55 -6.46
N GLY A 131 -16.04 -10.89 -7.40
CA GLY A 131 -16.33 -10.92 -8.83
C GLY A 131 -17.38 -9.90 -9.30
N ALA A 132 -17.90 -9.06 -8.40
CA ALA A 132 -18.84 -8.01 -8.76
C ALA A 132 -18.14 -6.94 -9.61
N GLN A 133 -18.76 -6.53 -10.71
CA GLN A 133 -18.24 -5.44 -11.53
C GLN A 133 -18.39 -4.12 -10.76
N LEU A 134 -17.26 -3.50 -10.40
CA LEU A 134 -17.22 -2.24 -9.64
C LEU A 134 -17.00 -1.03 -10.54
N LEU A 135 -16.48 -1.24 -11.75
CA LEU A 135 -16.31 -0.19 -12.75
C LEU A 135 -16.91 -0.62 -14.09
N PRO A 136 -17.81 0.18 -14.69
CA PRO A 136 -18.31 -0.09 -16.03
C PRO A 136 -17.18 -0.12 -17.06
N PHE A 137 -17.25 -1.00 -18.06
CA PHE A 137 -16.20 -1.10 -19.08
C PHE A 137 -15.93 0.20 -19.84
N LYS A 138 -16.96 1.05 -20.00
CA LYS A 138 -16.78 2.38 -20.58
C LYS A 138 -15.78 3.19 -19.75
N ALA A 139 -16.02 3.27 -18.43
CA ALA A 139 -15.20 3.97 -17.45
C ALA A 139 -13.72 3.52 -17.40
N VAL A 140 -13.39 2.33 -17.90
CA VAL A 140 -11.99 1.88 -18.03
C VAL A 140 -11.20 2.74 -19.03
N ASP A 141 -11.86 3.23 -20.10
CA ASP A 141 -11.21 4.09 -21.08
C ASP A 141 -10.89 5.48 -20.50
N GLU A 142 -11.81 6.05 -19.72
CA GLU A 142 -11.58 7.30 -19.00
C GLU A 142 -10.47 7.12 -17.96
N LEU A 143 -10.44 6.01 -17.20
CA LEU A 143 -9.35 5.73 -16.27
C LEU A 143 -8.00 5.67 -17.00
N ARG A 144 -7.96 4.96 -18.14
CA ARG A 144 -6.76 4.79 -18.96
C ARG A 144 -6.26 6.12 -19.54
N THR A 145 -7.16 6.96 -20.02
CA THR A 145 -6.80 8.18 -20.77
C THR A 145 -6.65 9.40 -19.89
N LEU A 146 -7.35 9.46 -18.76
CA LEU A 146 -7.39 10.63 -17.89
C LEU A 146 -6.59 10.45 -16.59
N LEU A 147 -6.59 9.26 -15.98
CA LEU A 147 -5.94 9.03 -14.68
C LEU A 147 -4.58 8.35 -14.77
N LEU A 148 -4.42 7.30 -15.59
CA LEU A 148 -3.11 6.62 -15.71
C LEU A 148 -1.95 7.58 -16.01
N PRO A 149 -2.07 8.57 -16.92
CA PRO A 149 -0.98 9.50 -17.20
C PRO A 149 -0.64 10.45 -16.04
N GLN A 150 -1.53 10.55 -15.04
CA GLN A 150 -1.32 11.36 -13.84
C GLN A 150 -0.80 10.53 -12.66
N ALA A 151 -0.80 9.20 -12.76
CA ALA A 151 -0.39 8.33 -11.67
C ALA A 151 1.14 8.34 -11.51
N PHE A 152 1.60 8.64 -10.29
CA PHE A 152 2.99 8.42 -9.92
C PHE A 152 3.29 6.92 -9.88
N ILE A 153 2.38 6.13 -9.31
CA ILE A 153 2.44 4.67 -9.34
C ILE A 153 1.04 4.11 -9.55
N VAL A 154 0.93 3.10 -10.42
CA VAL A 154 -0.28 2.29 -10.55
C VAL A 154 0.00 0.85 -10.11
N THR A 155 -0.96 0.23 -9.42
CA THR A 155 -0.79 -1.10 -8.80
C THR A 155 -1.79 -2.14 -9.33
N PRO A 156 -1.91 -2.41 -10.65
CA PRO A 156 -2.88 -3.37 -11.15
C PRO A 156 -2.49 -4.81 -10.81
N ASN A 157 -3.48 -5.68 -10.59
CA ASN A 157 -3.27 -7.12 -10.69
C ASN A 157 -3.15 -7.55 -12.16
N MET A 158 -2.76 -8.79 -12.42
CA MET A 158 -2.61 -9.27 -13.80
C MET A 158 -3.91 -9.13 -14.63
N PRO A 159 -5.10 -9.56 -14.17
CA PRO A 159 -6.35 -9.33 -14.91
C PRO A 159 -6.61 -7.86 -15.25
N GLU A 160 -6.39 -6.95 -14.29
CA GLU A 160 -6.54 -5.50 -14.47
C GLU A 160 -5.56 -4.96 -15.51
N ALA A 161 -4.28 -5.35 -15.44
CA ALA A 161 -3.26 -4.93 -16.40
C ALA A 161 -3.58 -5.40 -17.82
N LYS A 162 -4.02 -6.67 -17.98
CA LYS A 162 -4.46 -7.21 -19.28
C LYS A 162 -5.67 -6.44 -19.83
N LEU A 163 -6.63 -6.10 -18.97
CA LEU A 163 -7.79 -5.32 -19.37
C LEU A 163 -7.38 -3.91 -19.86
N LEU A 164 -6.53 -3.20 -19.11
CA LEU A 164 -6.01 -1.88 -19.49
C LEU A 164 -5.30 -1.91 -20.85
N LEU A 165 -4.48 -2.94 -21.11
CA LEU A 165 -3.79 -3.10 -22.39
C LEU A 165 -4.76 -3.42 -23.53
N SER A 166 -5.70 -4.34 -23.32
CA SER A 166 -6.67 -4.71 -24.36
C SER A 166 -7.49 -3.49 -24.83
N ARG A 167 -7.83 -2.58 -23.91
CA ARG A 167 -8.54 -1.33 -24.18
C ARG A 167 -7.69 -0.27 -24.88
N SER A 168 -6.37 -0.41 -24.84
CA SER A 168 -5.43 0.46 -25.57
C SER A 168 -5.19 0.02 -27.01
N GLY A 169 -5.76 -1.11 -27.45
CA GLY A 169 -5.50 -1.71 -28.76
C GLY A 169 -4.15 -2.42 -28.87
N LYS A 170 -3.45 -2.60 -27.74
CA LYS A 170 -2.20 -3.36 -27.67
C LYS A 170 -2.50 -4.87 -27.59
N GLU A 171 -1.58 -5.67 -28.11
CA GLU A 171 -1.67 -7.13 -28.03
C GLU A 171 -1.70 -7.62 -26.58
N SER A 172 -2.62 -8.54 -26.31
CA SER A 172 -2.68 -9.27 -25.05
C SER A 172 -1.39 -10.07 -24.85
N ILE A 173 -0.87 -10.04 -23.63
CA ILE A 173 0.23 -10.90 -23.22
C ILE A 173 -0.37 -12.10 -22.50
N ASP A 174 -0.04 -13.29 -22.98
CA ASP A 174 -0.28 -14.49 -22.20
C ASP A 174 0.92 -14.73 -21.27
N VAL A 175 0.67 -14.86 -19.97
CA VAL A 175 1.72 -14.86 -18.95
C VAL A 175 1.97 -16.30 -18.56
N GLN A 176 3.11 -16.84 -18.97
CA GLN A 176 3.51 -18.23 -18.71
C GLN A 176 4.72 -18.32 -17.78
N CYS A 177 5.47 -17.22 -17.64
CA CYS A 177 6.59 -17.10 -16.72
C CYS A 177 6.75 -15.68 -16.17
N VAL A 178 7.65 -15.51 -15.20
CA VAL A 178 7.99 -14.19 -14.62
C VAL A 178 8.47 -13.21 -15.71
N GLY A 179 9.17 -13.67 -16.75
CA GLY A 179 9.59 -12.81 -17.87
C GLY A 179 8.42 -12.19 -18.66
N ASP A 180 7.31 -12.91 -18.78
CA ASP A 180 6.10 -12.37 -19.41
C ASP A 180 5.43 -11.32 -18.50
N LEU A 181 5.52 -11.50 -17.18
CA LEU A 181 5.05 -10.54 -16.19
C LEU A 181 5.84 -9.22 -16.26
N GLU A 182 7.16 -9.29 -16.48
CA GLU A 182 8.00 -8.13 -16.75
C GLU A 182 7.60 -7.41 -18.05
N THR A 183 7.30 -8.18 -19.09
CA THR A 183 6.83 -7.64 -20.36
C THR A 183 5.48 -6.95 -20.19
N LEU A 184 4.59 -7.52 -19.37
CA LEU A 184 3.31 -6.93 -19.00
C LEU A 184 3.49 -5.60 -18.25
N ALA A 185 4.44 -5.53 -17.32
CA ALA A 185 4.77 -4.30 -16.60
C ALA A 185 5.26 -3.20 -17.57
N ARG A 186 6.19 -3.53 -18.47
CA ARG A 186 6.71 -2.60 -19.50
C ARG A 186 5.60 -2.05 -20.41
N LYS A 187 4.77 -2.94 -20.99
CA LYS A 187 3.66 -2.49 -21.86
C LYS A 187 2.65 -1.64 -21.11
N THR A 188 2.43 -1.91 -19.82
CA THR A 188 1.51 -1.13 -18.96
C THR A 188 2.08 0.25 -18.66
N GLN A 189 3.40 0.38 -18.45
CA GLN A 189 4.06 1.66 -18.22
C GLN A 189 3.93 2.60 -19.43
N GLU A 190 3.97 2.06 -20.64
CA GLU A 190 3.73 2.82 -21.88
C GLU A 190 2.31 3.44 -21.96
N LEU A 191 1.40 3.15 -21.02
CA LEU A 191 0.10 3.81 -20.92
C LEU A 191 0.15 5.18 -20.21
N GLY A 192 1.31 5.57 -19.67
CA GLY A 192 1.54 6.88 -19.05
C GLY A 192 1.99 6.94 -17.57
N PRO A 193 1.75 5.94 -16.69
CA PRO A 193 2.14 6.07 -15.28
C PRO A 193 3.67 6.05 -15.11
N LYS A 194 4.19 6.80 -14.13
CA LYS A 194 5.65 6.90 -13.91
C LYS A 194 6.23 5.57 -13.40
N TRP A 195 5.56 4.94 -12.45
CA TRP A 195 5.86 3.62 -11.91
C TRP A 195 4.69 2.66 -12.13
N VAL A 196 4.99 1.39 -12.35
CA VAL A 196 3.97 0.33 -12.44
C VAL A 196 4.39 -0.84 -11.56
N LEU A 197 3.49 -1.26 -10.67
CA LEU A 197 3.61 -2.49 -9.89
C LEU A 197 2.56 -3.50 -10.36
N ILE A 198 2.98 -4.49 -11.13
CA ILE A 198 2.11 -5.62 -11.48
C ILE A 198 2.08 -6.59 -10.30
N LYS A 199 0.91 -6.78 -9.71
CA LYS A 199 0.68 -7.70 -8.58
C LYS A 199 0.54 -9.14 -9.10
N GLY A 200 1.42 -10.03 -8.66
CA GLY A 200 1.49 -11.43 -9.07
C GLY A 200 0.57 -12.38 -8.32
N GLY A 201 -0.06 -11.96 -7.22
CA GLY A 201 -0.83 -12.87 -6.34
C GLY A 201 -1.95 -13.70 -6.99
N HIS A 202 -2.40 -13.36 -8.20
CA HIS A 202 -3.39 -14.14 -8.97
C HIS A 202 -2.77 -15.23 -9.85
N VAL A 203 -1.44 -15.23 -9.99
CA VAL A 203 -0.64 -16.16 -10.80
C VAL A 203 0.56 -16.60 -9.97
N PRO A 204 0.37 -17.54 -9.04
CA PRO A 204 1.50 -18.14 -8.35
C PRO A 204 2.41 -18.87 -9.35
N PHE A 205 3.70 -18.86 -9.05
CA PHE A 205 4.74 -19.49 -9.86
C PHE A 205 5.36 -20.66 -9.10
N LYS A 206 5.92 -21.59 -9.86
CA LYS A 206 6.91 -22.56 -9.39
C LYS A 206 8.22 -21.83 -9.07
N ARG A 207 9.11 -22.48 -8.30
CA ARG A 207 10.41 -21.89 -7.95
C ARG A 207 11.32 -21.61 -9.15
N ASP A 208 11.09 -22.28 -10.27
CA ASP A 208 11.80 -22.04 -11.53
C ASP A 208 11.27 -20.81 -12.32
N GLY A 209 10.24 -20.12 -11.81
CA GLY A 209 9.65 -18.93 -12.40
C GLY A 209 8.60 -19.20 -13.49
N THR A 210 8.19 -20.46 -13.70
CA THR A 210 7.06 -20.81 -14.57
C THR A 210 5.74 -20.79 -13.82
N ILE A 211 4.63 -20.55 -14.51
CA ILE A 211 3.29 -20.53 -13.91
C ILE A 211 2.95 -21.88 -13.25
N ALA A 212 2.40 -21.84 -12.04
CA ALA A 212 1.87 -23.04 -11.37
C ALA A 212 0.53 -23.43 -11.99
N SER A 213 0.40 -24.69 -12.41
CA SER A 213 -0.81 -25.21 -13.05
C SER A 213 -1.74 -25.98 -12.10
N SER A 214 -1.25 -26.30 -10.89
CA SER A 214 -2.03 -26.88 -9.79
C SER A 214 -1.73 -26.19 -8.47
N ASP A 215 -2.53 -26.45 -7.43
CA ASP A 215 -2.33 -25.86 -6.10
C ASP A 215 -1.02 -26.32 -5.44
N GLU A 216 -0.56 -27.54 -5.74
CA GLU A 216 0.67 -28.14 -5.20
C GLU A 216 1.94 -27.54 -5.84
N GLU A 217 1.82 -26.98 -7.05
CA GLU A 217 2.93 -26.32 -7.75
C GLU A 217 3.15 -24.87 -7.30
N LYS A 218 2.25 -24.32 -6.46
CA LYS A 218 2.30 -22.93 -6.03
C LYS A 218 3.36 -22.74 -4.95
N GLU A 219 4.51 -22.20 -5.33
CA GLU A 219 5.63 -22.00 -4.40
C GLU A 219 5.88 -20.52 -4.10
N VAL A 220 5.81 -19.66 -5.12
CA VAL A 220 6.20 -18.25 -4.99
C VAL A 220 5.18 -17.32 -5.63
N VAL A 221 5.07 -16.12 -5.07
CA VAL A 221 4.38 -14.97 -5.66
C VAL A 221 5.43 -13.96 -6.04
N VAL A 222 5.35 -13.45 -7.28
CA VAL A 222 6.29 -12.45 -7.79
C VAL A 222 5.52 -11.22 -8.21
N ASP A 223 5.76 -10.10 -7.52
CA ASP A 223 5.34 -8.79 -7.98
C ASP A 223 6.47 -8.14 -8.80
N VAL A 224 6.12 -7.41 -9.85
CA VAL A 224 7.10 -6.73 -10.71
C VAL A 224 6.87 -5.22 -10.68
N LEU A 225 7.89 -4.50 -10.20
CA LEU A 225 7.94 -3.05 -10.22
C LEU A 225 8.83 -2.57 -11.38
N ILE A 226 8.34 -1.63 -12.18
CA ILE A 226 9.13 -0.91 -13.18
C ILE A 226 9.10 0.60 -12.95
N GLY A 227 10.28 1.21 -13.06
CA GLY A 227 10.51 2.64 -12.87
C GLY A 227 10.79 3.41 -14.16
N PRO A 228 10.83 4.75 -14.08
CA PRO A 228 10.90 5.64 -15.24
C PRO A 228 12.23 5.54 -16.02
N SER A 229 13.31 5.07 -15.40
CA SER A 229 14.59 4.86 -16.09
C SER A 229 14.72 3.44 -16.65
N GLY A 230 13.64 2.67 -16.62
CA GLY A 230 13.62 1.25 -16.98
C GLY A 230 14.14 0.34 -15.88
N GLU A 231 14.27 0.84 -14.64
CA GLU A 231 14.62 0.02 -13.48
C GLU A 231 13.57 -1.06 -13.31
N LEU A 232 13.99 -2.31 -13.19
CA LEU A 232 13.09 -3.44 -13.01
C LEU A 232 13.44 -4.15 -11.70
N THR A 233 12.46 -4.25 -10.81
CA THR A 233 12.61 -4.93 -9.53
C THR A 233 11.56 -6.02 -9.39
N ARG A 234 12.02 -7.25 -9.16
CA ARG A 234 11.17 -8.36 -8.72
C ARG A 234 11.07 -8.32 -7.20
N ILE A 235 9.87 -8.53 -6.69
CA ILE A 235 9.60 -8.67 -5.27
C ILE A 235 8.98 -10.04 -5.09
N GLU A 236 9.77 -10.94 -4.52
CA GLU A 236 9.41 -12.36 -4.40
C GLU A 236 9.02 -12.67 -2.96
N GLY A 237 7.91 -13.39 -2.80
CA GLY A 237 7.43 -13.88 -1.51
C GLY A 237 6.98 -15.33 -1.64
N ALA A 238 6.98 -16.06 -0.53
CA ALA A 238 6.39 -17.40 -0.50
C ALA A 238 4.88 -17.31 -0.79
N TYR A 239 4.37 -18.24 -1.59
CA TYR A 239 2.92 -18.37 -1.77
C TYR A 239 2.26 -18.73 -0.43
N GLN A 240 1.19 -18.02 -0.10
CA GLN A 240 0.44 -18.24 1.13
C GLN A 240 -0.90 -18.87 0.79
N ASN A 241 -1.15 -20.08 1.30
CA ASN A 241 -2.45 -20.74 1.16
C ASN A 241 -3.44 -20.17 2.19
N SER A 242 -3.90 -18.94 1.95
CA SER A 242 -4.86 -18.23 2.79
C SER A 242 -6.13 -17.92 2.01
N ARG A 243 -7.28 -18.05 2.69
CA ARG A 243 -8.58 -17.61 2.18
C ARG A 243 -8.89 -16.15 2.51
N ASN A 244 -8.07 -15.52 3.35
CA ASN A 244 -8.26 -14.16 3.84
C ASN A 244 -7.54 -13.15 2.95
N THR A 245 -7.90 -13.11 1.67
CA THR A 245 -7.28 -12.20 0.67
C THR A 245 -8.11 -10.94 0.40
N HIS A 246 -9.27 -10.80 1.05
CA HIS A 246 -10.14 -9.63 0.93
C HIS A 246 -9.40 -8.35 1.32
N GLY A 247 -9.45 -7.34 0.46
CA GLY A 247 -8.84 -6.03 0.73
C GLY A 247 -7.31 -5.96 0.65
N THR A 248 -6.63 -7.04 0.26
CA THR A 248 -5.16 -7.05 0.11
C THR A 248 -4.70 -6.01 -0.91
N GLY A 249 -5.36 -5.90 -2.06
CA GLY A 249 -5.04 -4.88 -3.08
C GLY A 249 -5.09 -3.44 -2.55
N CYS A 250 -6.19 -3.07 -1.89
CA CYS A 250 -6.34 -1.73 -1.31
C CYS A 250 -5.31 -1.47 -0.20
N SER A 251 -5.06 -2.47 0.63
CA SER A 251 -4.07 -2.42 1.70
C SER A 251 -2.64 -2.23 1.16
N LEU A 252 -2.27 -2.89 0.05
CA LEU A 252 -0.98 -2.69 -0.60
C LEU A 252 -0.81 -1.24 -1.05
N ALA A 253 -1.79 -0.72 -1.80
CA ALA A 253 -1.76 0.63 -2.33
C ALA A 253 -1.70 1.67 -1.20
N SER A 254 -2.43 1.45 -0.11
CA SER A 254 -2.42 2.34 1.05
C SER A 254 -1.11 2.28 1.84
N ALA A 255 -0.47 1.11 1.94
CA ALA A 255 0.86 0.97 2.52
C ALA A 255 1.93 1.68 1.67
N ILE A 256 1.87 1.53 0.34
CA ILE A 256 2.73 2.28 -0.60
C ILE A 256 2.54 3.78 -0.42
N ALA A 257 1.29 4.26 -0.45
CA ALA A 257 0.97 5.68 -0.27
C ALA A 257 1.50 6.22 1.06
N SER A 258 1.35 5.45 2.14
CA SER A 258 1.87 5.81 3.45
C SER A 258 3.40 5.91 3.47
N ASN A 259 4.10 4.96 2.84
CA ASN A 259 5.56 4.97 2.76
C ASN A 259 6.07 6.13 1.90
N LEU A 260 5.46 6.40 0.76
CA LEU A 260 5.79 7.56 -0.09
C LEU A 260 5.53 8.88 0.66
N SER A 261 4.46 8.98 1.44
CA SER A 261 4.16 10.18 2.25
C SER A 261 5.22 10.45 3.33
N LYS A 262 5.98 9.42 3.72
CA LYS A 262 7.13 9.53 4.64
C LYS A 262 8.44 9.91 3.92
N GLY A 263 8.41 10.12 2.61
CA GLY A 263 9.60 10.40 1.80
C GLY A 263 10.49 9.17 1.57
N ILE A 264 9.94 7.96 1.71
CA ILE A 264 10.66 6.72 1.38
C ILE A 264 10.72 6.59 -0.14
N GLU A 265 11.89 6.23 -0.67
CA GLU A 265 12.11 6.02 -2.11
C GLU A 265 11.17 4.93 -2.69
N PRO A 266 10.76 5.03 -3.97
CA PRO A 266 9.67 4.20 -4.51
C PRO A 266 9.90 2.69 -4.41
N VAL A 267 11.11 2.22 -4.68
CA VAL A 267 11.42 0.78 -4.63
C VAL A 267 11.31 0.25 -3.20
N GLU A 268 11.87 0.98 -2.24
CA GLU A 268 11.83 0.69 -0.82
C GLU A 268 10.40 0.79 -0.27
N ALA A 269 9.63 1.78 -0.70
CA ALA A 269 8.24 1.99 -0.30
C ALA A 269 7.36 0.80 -0.72
N VAL A 270 7.55 0.30 -1.94
CA VAL A 270 6.84 -0.88 -2.46
C VAL A 270 7.30 -2.16 -1.74
N ARG A 271 8.60 -2.37 -1.56
CA ARG A 271 9.12 -3.54 -0.82
C ARG A 271 8.56 -3.61 0.61
N ALA A 272 8.57 -2.49 1.33
CA ALA A 272 8.03 -2.40 2.66
C ALA A 272 6.51 -2.68 2.69
N ALA A 273 5.77 -2.22 1.67
CA ALA A 273 4.33 -2.47 1.55
C ALA A 273 4.00 -3.94 1.22
N CYS A 274 4.71 -4.57 0.28
CA CYS A 274 4.56 -6.00 -0.02
C CYS A 274 4.87 -6.84 1.22
N ARG A 275 5.89 -6.46 1.97
CA ARG A 275 6.24 -7.11 3.24
C ARG A 275 5.12 -6.99 4.28
N TYR A 276 4.62 -5.77 4.51
CA TYR A 276 3.49 -5.53 5.42
C TYR A 276 2.28 -6.41 5.07
N LEU A 277 2.01 -6.60 3.78
CA LEU A 277 0.95 -7.51 3.34
C LEU A 277 1.24 -8.97 3.59
N LEU A 278 2.47 -9.44 3.39
CA LEU A 278 2.84 -10.82 3.72
C LEU A 278 2.64 -11.09 5.22
N ASP A 279 2.94 -10.08 6.05
CA ASP A 279 2.76 -10.13 7.50
C ASP A 279 1.26 -10.16 7.87
N ILE A 280 0.41 -9.34 7.23
CA ILE A 280 -1.07 -9.42 7.38
C ILE A 280 -1.63 -10.75 6.87
N GLY A 281 -1.18 -11.22 5.72
CA GLY A 281 -1.68 -12.43 5.08
C GLY A 281 -1.46 -13.68 5.92
N GLN A 282 -0.34 -13.73 6.67
CA GLN A 282 -0.03 -14.77 7.65
C GLN A 282 -0.88 -14.64 8.92
N SER A 283 -1.24 -13.41 9.27
CA SER A 283 -1.83 -13.03 10.53
C SER A 283 -3.23 -13.63 10.75
N GLY A 284 -4.07 -13.63 9.71
CA GLY A 284 -5.42 -14.21 9.72
C GLY A 284 -6.46 -13.48 10.58
N ASP A 285 -6.06 -12.74 11.60
CA ASP A 285 -6.87 -11.85 12.44
C ASP A 285 -6.02 -10.70 13.06
N TRP A 286 -6.66 -9.86 13.88
CA TRP A 286 -6.00 -8.72 14.52
C TRP A 286 -4.83 -9.10 15.43
N ILE A 287 -4.93 -10.17 16.23
CA ILE A 287 -3.85 -10.59 17.12
C ILE A 287 -2.69 -11.21 16.34
N GLY A 288 -3.00 -11.91 15.26
CA GLY A 288 -2.02 -12.32 14.27
C GLY A 288 -1.29 -11.12 13.70
N LEU A 289 -2.00 -10.03 13.37
CA LEU A 289 -1.37 -8.84 12.78
C LEU A 289 -0.43 -8.17 13.78
N GLN A 290 -0.89 -8.01 15.02
CA GLN A 290 -0.03 -7.51 16.10
C GLN A 290 1.21 -8.39 16.26
N THR A 291 1.03 -9.70 16.26
CA THR A 291 2.13 -10.67 16.34
C THR A 291 3.08 -10.56 15.14
N ALA A 292 2.56 -10.40 13.92
CA ALA A 292 3.33 -10.29 12.70
C ALA A 292 4.16 -8.99 12.62
N LEU A 293 3.65 -7.89 13.18
CA LEU A 293 4.36 -6.60 13.24
C LEU A 293 5.36 -6.51 14.41
N SER A 294 5.31 -7.45 15.34
CA SER A 294 6.10 -7.40 16.58
C SER A 294 7.60 -7.62 16.39
N PRO A 295 8.09 -8.50 15.49
CA PRO A 295 9.53 -8.66 15.29
C PRO A 295 10.26 -7.37 14.89
N CYS A 296 9.62 -6.47 14.13
CA CYS A 296 10.19 -5.17 13.82
C CYS A 296 10.35 -4.33 15.10
N LEU A 297 9.26 -4.10 15.83
CA LEU A 297 9.29 -3.31 17.07
C LEU A 297 10.30 -3.87 18.08
N LEU A 298 10.18 -5.17 18.39
CA LEU A 298 10.95 -5.85 19.42
C LEU A 298 12.40 -6.09 18.99
N GLY A 299 12.61 -6.52 17.74
CA GLY A 299 13.92 -6.86 17.21
C GLY A 299 14.84 -5.65 17.13
N TYR A 300 14.35 -4.50 16.63
CA TYR A 300 15.14 -3.26 16.57
C TYR A 300 15.50 -2.76 17.96
N GLY A 301 14.57 -2.82 18.93
CA GLY A 301 14.87 -2.48 20.32
C GLY A 301 15.90 -3.42 20.96
N ALA A 302 15.79 -4.72 20.70
CA ALA A 302 16.70 -5.73 21.22
C ALA A 302 18.12 -5.56 20.67
N ILE A 303 18.29 -5.46 19.35
CA ILE A 303 19.61 -5.32 18.71
C ILE A 303 20.25 -3.98 19.04
N ALA A 304 19.49 -2.88 19.07
CA ALA A 304 20.02 -1.58 19.43
C ALA A 304 20.50 -1.55 20.89
N LYS A 305 19.73 -2.15 21.82
CA LYS A 305 20.15 -2.29 23.21
C LYS A 305 21.43 -3.12 23.34
N GLN A 306 21.51 -4.24 22.62
CA GLN A 306 22.71 -5.08 22.59
C GLN A 306 23.92 -4.28 22.09
N LEU A 307 23.83 -3.67 20.91
CA LEU A 307 24.91 -2.88 20.32
C LEU A 307 25.29 -1.67 21.18
N HIS A 308 24.33 -0.99 21.80
CA HIS A 308 24.61 0.14 22.68
C HIS A 308 25.39 -0.27 23.94
N SER A 309 25.07 -1.45 24.49
CA SER A 309 25.69 -2.00 25.69
C SER A 309 27.03 -2.70 25.44
N ASP A 310 27.29 -3.15 24.21
CA ASP A 310 28.51 -3.88 23.85
C ASP A 310 29.73 -2.93 23.85
N PRO A 311 30.76 -3.21 24.67
CA PRO A 311 32.01 -2.43 24.68
C PRO A 311 32.77 -2.46 23.35
N ALA A 312 32.56 -3.47 22.50
CA ALA A 312 33.20 -3.60 21.19
C ALA A 312 32.56 -2.69 20.13
N THR A 313 31.36 -2.14 20.38
CA THR A 313 30.69 -1.26 19.43
C THR A 313 31.44 0.05 19.28
N LYS A 314 31.84 0.37 18.04
CA LYS A 314 32.47 1.66 17.70
C LYS A 314 31.44 2.79 17.83
N LYS A 315 31.68 3.71 18.76
CA LYS A 315 30.81 4.87 19.02
C LYS A 315 31.31 6.12 18.29
N ASP A 316 32.59 6.43 18.45
CA ASP A 316 33.19 7.63 17.88
C ASP A 316 33.40 7.50 16.37
N GLY A 317 32.90 8.49 15.62
CA GLY A 317 33.00 8.53 14.15
C GLY A 317 32.22 7.42 13.43
N ASN A 318 31.26 6.77 14.10
CA ASN A 318 30.38 5.79 13.49
C ASN A 318 29.10 6.46 12.97
N THR A 319 28.94 6.51 11.64
CA THR A 319 27.78 7.10 10.96
C THR A 319 26.45 6.46 11.36
N TYR A 320 26.46 5.21 11.83
CA TYR A 320 25.26 4.47 12.28
C TYR A 320 24.96 4.63 13.77
N TRP A 321 25.85 5.26 14.55
CA TRP A 321 25.62 5.45 15.99
C TRP A 321 24.36 6.26 16.32
N PRO A 322 24.01 7.35 15.60
CA PRO A 322 22.74 8.06 15.81
C PRO A 322 21.52 7.17 15.59
N TRP A 323 21.58 6.25 14.62
CA TRP A 323 20.51 5.29 14.38
C TRP A 323 20.33 4.36 15.60
N ILE A 324 21.42 3.83 16.16
CA ILE A 324 21.38 3.00 17.38
C ILE A 324 20.76 3.77 18.55
N LEU A 325 21.16 5.05 18.73
CA LEU A 325 20.64 5.90 19.80
C LEU A 325 19.13 6.10 19.73
N ASN A 326 18.54 6.22 18.54
CA ASN A 326 17.09 6.35 18.39
C ASN A 326 16.32 5.15 18.93
N TYR A 327 16.85 3.94 18.75
CA TYR A 327 16.18 2.70 19.16
C TYR A 327 16.40 2.34 20.64
N VAL A 328 17.27 3.06 21.34
CA VAL A 328 17.43 2.98 22.80
C VAL A 328 16.90 4.23 23.52
N ALA A 329 16.34 5.19 22.79
CA ALA A 329 15.70 6.36 23.35
C ALA A 329 14.44 5.98 24.14
N ASP A 330 14.09 6.81 25.13
CA ASP A 330 13.03 6.50 26.10
C ASP A 330 11.67 6.24 25.42
N ASP A 331 11.35 6.98 24.36
CA ASP A 331 10.11 6.83 23.59
C ASP A 331 10.04 5.48 22.86
N TYR A 332 11.12 5.06 22.21
CA TYR A 332 11.18 3.76 21.54
C TYR A 332 11.18 2.61 22.56
N VAL A 333 11.93 2.74 23.66
CA VAL A 333 11.94 1.75 24.75
C VAL A 333 10.55 1.59 25.36
N GLU A 334 9.81 2.68 25.53
CA GLU A 334 8.44 2.62 26.03
C GLU A 334 7.47 2.02 25.00
N ALA A 335 7.66 2.29 23.71
CA ALA A 335 6.91 1.64 22.64
C ALA A 335 7.12 0.12 22.64
N VAL A 336 8.37 -0.35 22.81
CA VAL A 336 8.71 -1.78 22.93
C VAL A 336 7.98 -2.41 24.12
N LYS A 337 8.05 -1.78 25.32
CA LYS A 337 7.34 -2.30 26.50
C LYS A 337 5.83 -2.37 26.28
N THR A 338 5.24 -1.32 25.72
CA THR A 338 3.81 -1.23 25.44
C THR A 338 3.38 -2.31 24.46
N GLY A 339 4.14 -2.50 23.38
CA GLY A 339 3.91 -3.55 22.39
C GLY A 339 4.00 -4.94 22.99
N SER A 340 5.05 -5.24 23.76
CA SER A 340 5.18 -6.53 24.45
C SER A 340 4.03 -6.78 25.42
N ALA A 341 3.68 -5.81 26.25
CA ALA A 341 2.58 -5.95 27.21
C ALA A 341 1.23 -6.19 26.53
N LEU A 342 1.01 -5.60 25.35
CA LEU A 342 -0.19 -5.78 24.57
C LEU A 342 -0.31 -7.21 24.02
N LEU A 343 0.79 -7.77 23.50
CA LEU A 343 0.84 -9.17 23.05
C LEU A 343 0.57 -10.13 24.21
N GLU A 344 1.26 -9.95 25.34
CA GLU A 344 1.08 -10.77 26.54
C GLU A 344 -0.37 -10.75 27.04
N ARG A 345 -0.96 -9.56 27.12
CA ARG A 345 -2.35 -9.38 27.54
C ARG A 345 -3.32 -10.14 26.63
N HIS A 346 -3.10 -10.11 25.33
CA HIS A 346 -3.96 -10.81 24.38
C HIS A 346 -3.71 -12.32 24.38
N ALA A 347 -2.45 -12.76 24.52
CA ALA A 347 -2.07 -14.16 24.57
C ALA A 347 -2.78 -14.93 25.71
N LEU A 348 -3.00 -14.29 26.86
CA LEU A 348 -3.72 -14.88 28.00
C LEU A 348 -5.17 -15.30 27.69
N LEU A 349 -5.76 -14.78 26.62
CA LEU A 349 -7.14 -15.03 26.23
C LEU A 349 -7.26 -16.10 25.13
N LEU A 350 -6.16 -16.68 24.67
CA LEU A 350 -6.11 -17.56 23.51
C LEU A 350 -5.96 -19.03 23.89
N SER A 351 -6.43 -19.91 23.00
CA SER A 351 -6.17 -21.35 23.12
C SER A 351 -4.68 -21.65 22.85
N PRO A 352 -4.13 -22.75 23.40
CA PRO A 352 -2.77 -23.19 23.08
C PRO A 352 -2.52 -23.34 21.58
N SER A 353 -3.49 -23.89 20.84
CA SER A 353 -3.39 -24.03 19.38
C SER A 353 -3.26 -22.69 18.65
N ARG A 354 -3.99 -21.65 19.11
CA ARG A 354 -3.87 -20.31 18.52
C ARG A 354 -2.53 -19.68 18.87
N ILE A 355 -1.98 -19.94 20.05
CA ILE A 355 -0.63 -19.50 20.41
C ILE A 355 0.42 -20.14 19.50
N GLU A 356 0.30 -21.43 19.18
CA GLU A 356 1.21 -22.09 18.23
C GLU A 356 1.17 -21.45 16.84
N GLU A 357 -0.03 -21.15 16.32
CA GLU A 357 -0.19 -20.40 15.05
C GLU A 357 0.48 -19.01 15.11
N LEU A 358 0.30 -18.28 16.22
CA LEU A 358 0.93 -16.97 16.43
C LEU A 358 2.47 -17.08 16.51
N VAL A 359 3.00 -18.14 17.11
CA VAL A 359 4.45 -18.40 17.14
C VAL A 359 4.98 -18.63 15.72
N GLU A 360 4.26 -19.38 14.88
CA GLU A 360 4.64 -19.57 13.47
C GLU A 360 4.67 -18.25 12.71
N ILE A 361 3.64 -17.40 12.90
CA ILE A 361 3.58 -16.04 12.34
C ILE A 361 4.80 -15.22 12.79
N PHE A 362 5.11 -15.22 14.08
CA PHE A 362 6.25 -14.47 14.64
C PHE A 362 7.60 -14.98 14.07
N ILE A 363 7.78 -16.30 13.96
CA ILE A 363 8.99 -16.90 13.37
C ILE A 363 9.13 -16.48 11.92
N GLN A 364 8.05 -16.54 11.14
CA GLN A 364 8.10 -16.26 9.72
C GLN A 364 8.36 -14.77 9.45
N THR A 365 7.69 -13.87 10.16
CA THR A 365 7.94 -12.42 10.10
C THR A 365 9.34 -12.04 10.60
N THR A 366 9.90 -12.78 11.57
CA THR A 366 11.32 -12.65 11.96
C THR A 366 12.27 -13.06 10.84
N LYS A 367 12.00 -14.16 10.13
CA LYS A 367 12.81 -14.56 8.96
C LYS A 367 12.76 -13.50 7.85
N LEU A 368 11.60 -12.86 7.65
CA LEU A 368 11.49 -11.73 6.73
C LEU A 368 12.34 -10.54 7.19
N GLU A 369 12.49 -10.29 8.51
CA GLU A 369 13.37 -9.22 9.02
C GLU A 369 14.84 -9.54 8.73
N ILE A 370 15.25 -10.79 8.93
CA ILE A 370 16.60 -11.23 8.62
C ILE A 370 16.88 -11.05 7.13
N GLY A 371 15.99 -11.53 6.26
CA GLY A 371 16.11 -11.38 4.82
C GLY A 371 16.18 -9.90 4.39
N PHE A 372 15.44 -9.01 5.06
CA PHE A 372 15.52 -7.57 4.80
C PHE A 372 16.93 -7.01 5.00
N TRP A 373 17.61 -7.39 6.08
CA TRP A 373 18.97 -6.94 6.36
C TRP A 373 20.03 -7.64 5.51
N GLU A 374 19.82 -8.92 5.16
CA GLU A 374 20.72 -9.68 4.27
C GLU A 374 20.75 -9.13 2.84
N MET A 375 19.68 -8.47 2.39
CA MET A 375 19.65 -7.79 1.08
C MET A 375 20.64 -6.62 0.96
N PHE A 376 21.16 -6.10 2.08
CA PHE A 376 22.13 -5.01 2.12
C PHE A 376 23.46 -5.48 2.73
N PRO A 377 24.24 -6.33 2.03
CA PRO A 377 25.49 -6.82 2.57
C PRO A 377 26.43 -5.65 2.87
N SER A 378 27.08 -5.71 4.04
CA SER A 378 28.13 -4.78 4.44
C SER A 378 29.21 -4.73 3.36
N LYS A 379 29.49 -3.54 2.81
CA LYS A 379 30.64 -3.33 1.92
C LYS A 379 31.96 -3.56 2.63
#